data_AF-A0A1C6BGX6-F1
#
_entry.id   AF-A0A1C6BGX6-F1
#
_cell.length_a   1.000
_cell.length_b   1.000
_cell.length_c   1.000
_cell.angle_alpha   90.00
_cell.angle_beta   90.00
_cell.angle_gamma   90.00
#
_symmetry.space_group_name_H-M   'P 1'
#
loop_
_entity.id
_entity.type
_entity.pdbx_description
1 polymer ?
#
loop_
_entity_poly.entity_id
_entity_poly.type
_entity_poly.pdbx_seq_one_letter_code
_entity_poly.pdbx_strand_id
1 'polypeptide(L)'
;MIHGGGGPKIITGSYTGDGTATRTISLGVHPEMVLVLCAEYSIGDPYSDAYGGMASRDWPAKTYNWRREIAAVTDNGFVVHNKTSSSTSDPYSDVNANTSGLHYNYVVFY
;
A
#
# COMPACT_ATOMS: atom_id res chain seq x y z
N MET A 1 -17.44 0.94 16.76
CA MET A 1 -16.92 1.81 17.84
C MET A 1 -16.41 3.06 17.16
N ILE A 2 -16.92 4.25 17.52
CA ILE A 2 -16.45 5.53 16.97
C ILE A 2 -15.56 6.14 18.04
N HIS A 3 -14.28 6.37 17.75
CA HIS A 3 -13.40 7.09 18.68
C HIS A 3 -13.78 8.57 18.64
N GLY A 4 -14.27 9.09 19.77
CA GLY A 4 -14.65 10.50 19.93
C GLY A 4 -13.48 11.38 20.38
N GLY A 5 -13.54 12.66 20.02
CA GLY A 5 -12.82 13.73 20.73
C GLY A 5 -11.60 14.35 20.04
N GLY A 6 -11.62 14.52 18.72
CA GLY A 6 -10.59 15.23 17.96
C GLY A 6 -10.76 14.90 16.48
N GLY A 7 -10.68 15.88 15.59
CA GLY A 7 -10.76 15.60 14.15
C GLY A 7 -9.72 14.56 13.72
N PRO A 8 -9.95 13.82 12.63
CA PRO A 8 -9.00 12.83 12.14
C PRO A 8 -7.65 13.53 11.89
N LYS A 9 -6.57 13.02 12.49
CA LYS A 9 -5.23 13.47 12.12
C LYS A 9 -4.84 12.75 10.84
N ILE A 10 -4.48 13.53 9.83
CA ILE A 10 -4.19 13.03 8.50
C ILE A 10 -2.78 13.46 8.11
N ILE A 11 -1.98 12.53 7.58
CA ILE A 11 -0.76 12.83 6.83
C ILE A 11 -1.02 12.46 5.37
N THR A 12 -0.70 13.37 4.46
CA THR A 12 -0.65 13.08 3.03
C THR A 12 0.76 13.26 2.52
N GLY A 13 1.14 12.44 1.55
CA GLY A 13 2.42 12.61 0.88
C GLY A 13 2.49 11.75 -0.37
N SER A 14 3.67 11.69 -0.95
CA SER A 14 3.93 10.88 -2.12
C SER A 14 5.33 10.27 -2.08
N TYR A 15 5.52 9.25 -2.90
CA TYR A 15 6.83 8.69 -3.20
C TYR A 15 6.86 8.28 -4.68
N THR A 16 8.03 8.43 -5.31
CA THR A 16 8.31 7.79 -6.59
C THR A 16 8.84 6.40 -6.30
N GLY A 17 8.22 5.36 -6.87
CA GLY A 17 8.63 3.98 -6.66
C GLY A 17 10.08 3.77 -7.09
N ASP A 18 10.80 2.94 -6.34
CA ASP A 18 12.23 2.67 -6.55
C ASP A 18 12.52 1.25 -7.08
N GLY A 19 11.47 0.46 -7.33
CA GLY A 19 11.57 -0.88 -7.87
C GLY A 19 12.01 -1.94 -6.86
N THR A 20 12.40 -1.58 -5.64
CA THR A 20 12.78 -2.56 -4.62
C THR A 20 11.59 -3.40 -4.19
N ALA A 21 11.84 -4.67 -3.85
CA ALA A 21 10.77 -5.62 -3.54
C ALA A 21 9.95 -5.22 -2.31
N THR A 22 10.54 -4.45 -1.39
CA THR A 22 9.91 -3.98 -0.16
C THR A 22 10.52 -2.64 0.20
N ARG A 23 9.66 -1.66 0.46
CA ARG A 23 10.06 -0.31 0.82
C ARG A 23 9.27 0.19 2.02
N THR A 24 9.99 0.68 3.02
CA THR A 24 9.42 1.35 4.18
C THR A 24 9.30 2.85 3.93
N ILE A 25 8.14 3.41 4.24
CA ILE A 25 7.89 4.85 4.28
C ILE A 25 7.73 5.26 5.75
N SER A 26 8.76 5.91 6.29
CA SER A 26 8.82 6.37 7.67
C SER A 26 8.12 7.71 7.84
N LEU A 27 7.20 7.80 8.80
CA LEU A 27 6.37 8.99 9.08
C LEU A 27 6.54 9.54 10.49
N GLY A 28 7.19 8.81 11.41
CA GLY A 28 7.33 9.26 12.80
C GLY A 28 6.11 8.96 13.69
N VAL A 29 5.12 8.25 13.15
CA VAL A 29 3.84 7.93 13.82
C VAL A 29 3.49 6.47 13.57
N HIS A 30 2.61 5.91 14.39
CA HIS A 30 2.00 4.59 14.18
C HIS A 30 0.62 4.78 13.52
N PRO A 31 0.46 4.56 12.21
CA PRO A 31 -0.83 4.72 11.54
C PRO A 31 -1.93 3.81 12.09
N GLU A 32 -3.16 4.31 12.15
CA GLU A 32 -4.38 3.48 12.26
C GLU A 32 -4.73 2.86 10.91
N MET A 33 -4.52 3.63 9.84
CA MET A 33 -4.84 3.23 8.47
C MET A 33 -3.99 3.99 7.45
N VAL A 34 -3.62 3.33 6.37
CA VAL A 34 -2.96 3.91 5.20
C VAL A 34 -3.72 3.53 3.93
N LEU A 35 -3.94 4.50 3.06
CA LEU A 35 -4.41 4.31 1.69
C LEU A 35 -3.30 4.71 0.73
N VAL A 36 -2.87 3.79 -0.12
CA VAL A 36 -1.86 3.99 -1.17
C VAL A 36 -2.54 4.04 -2.54
N LEU A 37 -2.20 5.04 -3.34
CA LEU A 37 -2.80 5.36 -4.63
C LEU A 37 -1.70 5.53 -5.68
N CYS A 38 -1.71 4.76 -6.76
CA CYS A 38 -0.86 5.05 -7.91
C CYS A 38 -1.47 6.20 -8.73
N ALA A 39 -0.64 7.11 -9.23
CA ALA A 39 -1.07 8.24 -10.03
C ALA A 39 -1.38 7.82 -11.48
N GLU A 40 -0.70 6.81 -11.98
CA GLU A 40 -0.77 6.34 -13.37
C GLU A 40 -1.83 5.25 -13.58
N TYR A 41 -2.09 4.44 -12.56
CA TYR A 41 -2.96 3.27 -12.65
C TYR A 41 -3.95 3.21 -11.48
N SER A 42 -5.03 2.44 -11.65
CA SER A 42 -5.98 2.19 -10.57
C SER A 42 -5.31 1.45 -9.41
N ILE A 43 -5.85 1.66 -8.20
CA ILE A 43 -5.40 1.03 -6.95
C ILE A 43 -5.28 -0.50 -7.11
N GLY A 44 -6.22 -1.12 -7.81
CA GLY A 44 -6.08 -2.47 -8.28
C GLY A 44 -7.18 -2.85 -9.25
N ASP A 45 -6.96 -3.95 -9.94
CA ASP A 45 -7.96 -4.68 -10.71
C ASP A 45 -8.25 -5.99 -9.95
N PRO A 46 -9.52 -6.37 -9.72
CA PRO A 46 -9.86 -7.62 -9.05
C PRO A 46 -9.29 -8.89 -9.72
N TYR A 47 -8.86 -8.82 -10.98
CA TYR A 47 -8.27 -9.92 -11.74
C TYR A 47 -6.87 -9.59 -12.31
N SER A 48 -6.29 -8.45 -11.96
CA SER A 48 -5.01 -7.98 -12.51
C SER A 48 -4.24 -7.13 -11.50
N ASP A 49 -3.07 -6.66 -11.90
CA ASP A 49 -2.06 -5.95 -11.11
C ASP A 49 -2.64 -4.94 -10.10
N ALA A 50 -2.09 -4.98 -8.89
CA ALA A 50 -2.44 -4.08 -7.80
C ALA A 50 -1.37 -3.02 -7.60
N TYR A 51 -1.72 -1.74 -7.78
CA TYR A 51 -0.80 -0.61 -7.66
C TYR A 51 -0.97 0.17 -6.34
N GLY A 52 -1.89 -0.26 -5.48
CA GLY A 52 -2.16 0.37 -4.20
C GLY A 52 -3.20 -0.41 -3.40
N GLY A 53 -3.61 0.15 -2.27
CA GLY A 53 -4.61 -0.49 -1.42
C GLY A 53 -4.75 0.21 -0.09
N MET A 54 -5.71 -0.27 0.70
CA MET A 54 -5.96 0.20 2.06
C MET A 54 -5.49 -0.84 3.06
N ALA A 55 -4.57 -0.45 3.94
CA ALA A 55 -4.10 -1.25 5.06
C ALA A 55 -4.48 -0.56 6.38
N SER A 56 -4.78 -1.35 7.40
CA SER A 56 -4.98 -0.90 8.78
C SER A 56 -4.01 -1.60 9.72
N ARG A 57 -3.95 -1.18 10.98
CA ARG A 57 -3.04 -1.73 12.01
C ARG A 57 -2.97 -3.25 12.01
N ASP A 58 -4.11 -3.92 11.94
CA ASP A 58 -4.21 -5.39 12.03
C ASP A 58 -4.45 -6.08 10.68
N TRP A 59 -4.75 -5.31 9.63
CA TRP A 59 -5.17 -5.84 8.34
C TRP A 59 -4.40 -5.19 7.21
N PRO A 60 -3.34 -5.84 6.70
CA PRO A 60 -2.62 -5.34 5.55
C PRO A 60 -3.49 -5.36 4.28
N ALA A 61 -3.18 -4.48 3.33
CA ALA A 61 -3.75 -4.53 2.01
C ALA A 61 -3.18 -5.75 1.27
N LYS A 62 -4.05 -6.61 0.74
CA LYS A 62 -3.62 -7.82 0.01
C LYS A 62 -4.34 -7.96 -1.32
N THR A 63 -3.68 -8.64 -2.26
CA THR A 63 -4.31 -9.08 -3.51
C THR A 63 -5.35 -10.18 -3.24
N TYR A 64 -6.14 -10.51 -4.27
CA TYR A 64 -7.15 -11.57 -4.22
C TYR A 64 -6.61 -12.88 -3.61
N ASN A 65 -7.44 -13.56 -2.83
CA ASN A 65 -7.08 -14.74 -2.05
C ASN A 65 -5.94 -14.56 -1.03
N TRP A 66 -5.70 -13.33 -0.55
CA TRP A 66 -4.79 -13.01 0.56
C TRP A 66 -3.32 -13.43 0.30
N ARG A 67 -2.93 -13.61 -0.97
CA ARG A 67 -1.65 -14.24 -1.35
C ARG A 67 -0.46 -13.30 -1.31
N ARG A 68 -0.63 -12.04 -1.68
CA ARG A 68 0.46 -11.06 -1.73
C ARG A 68 0.07 -9.80 -0.98
N GLU A 69 0.98 -9.33 -0.15
CA GLU A 69 0.83 -8.07 0.56
C GLU A 69 1.19 -6.92 -0.36
N ILE A 70 0.31 -5.91 -0.41
CA ILE A 70 0.49 -4.68 -1.19
C ILE A 70 1.11 -3.61 -0.29
N ALA A 71 0.50 -3.43 0.89
CA ALA A 71 0.95 -2.50 1.91
C ALA A 71 0.56 -2.99 3.31
N ALA A 72 1.34 -2.62 4.31
CA ALA A 72 1.05 -2.89 5.72
C ALA A 72 1.48 -1.73 6.62
N VAL A 73 0.77 -1.55 7.73
CA VAL A 73 1.15 -0.60 8.78
C VAL A 73 2.40 -1.11 9.50
N THR A 74 3.27 -0.19 9.90
CA THR A 74 4.41 -0.45 10.78
C THR A 74 4.35 0.48 11.99
N ASP A 75 5.21 0.25 12.97
CA ASP A 75 5.25 1.09 14.17
C ASP A 75 5.57 2.57 13.91
N ASN A 76 6.16 2.88 12.76
CA ASN A 76 6.65 4.22 12.44
C ASN A 76 6.21 4.73 11.06
N GLY A 77 5.19 4.12 10.47
CA GLY A 77 4.69 4.47 9.13
C GLY A 77 4.08 3.25 8.45
N PHE A 78 4.49 2.96 7.23
CA PHE A 78 3.97 1.81 6.49
C PHE A 78 5.04 1.22 5.55
N VAL A 79 4.79 0.01 5.09
CA VAL A 79 5.59 -0.68 4.07
C VAL A 79 4.75 -0.88 2.83
N VAL A 80 5.39 -0.85 1.66
CA VAL A 80 4.80 -1.21 0.37
C VAL A 80 5.68 -2.24 -0.33
N HIS A 81 5.06 -3.08 -1.14
CA HIS A 81 5.76 -4.14 -1.84
C HIS A 81 5.76 -3.95 -3.36
N ASN A 82 6.76 -4.53 -4.00
CA ASN A 82 6.81 -4.72 -5.44
C ASN A 82 7.16 -6.18 -5.71
N LYS A 83 6.27 -6.90 -6.39
CA LYS A 83 6.42 -8.32 -6.67
C LYS A 83 5.75 -8.67 -7.98
N THR A 84 6.59 -9.03 -8.95
CA THR A 84 6.17 -9.59 -10.22
C THR A 84 6.11 -11.11 -10.17
N SER A 85 5.12 -11.68 -10.83
CA SER A 85 4.94 -13.12 -11.01
C SER A 85 6.01 -13.61 -11.99
N SER A 86 6.86 -14.52 -11.54
CA SER A 86 7.90 -15.11 -12.39
C SER A 86 7.40 -16.30 -13.22
N SER A 87 6.11 -16.62 -13.19
CA SER A 87 5.56 -17.84 -13.81
C SER A 87 4.24 -17.57 -14.51
N THR A 88 4.13 -18.06 -15.74
CA THR A 88 2.88 -18.08 -16.53
C THR A 88 1.77 -18.94 -15.92
N SER A 89 2.10 -19.78 -14.94
CA SER A 89 1.19 -20.59 -14.14
C SER A 89 0.72 -19.92 -12.84
N ASP A 90 1.20 -18.70 -12.53
CA ASP A 90 0.68 -17.84 -11.46
C ASP A 90 -0.18 -16.75 -12.13
N PRO A 91 -1.45 -17.04 -12.51
CA PRO A 91 -2.32 -16.09 -13.23
C PRO A 91 -2.78 -14.91 -12.37
N TYR A 92 -2.03 -14.58 -11.32
CA TYR A 92 -2.46 -13.70 -10.26
C TYR A 92 -1.71 -12.37 -10.31
N SER A 93 -2.40 -11.35 -9.80
CA SER A 93 -2.03 -9.96 -9.88
C SER A 93 -0.68 -9.62 -9.26
N ASP A 94 0.16 -8.97 -10.06
CA ASP A 94 1.43 -8.45 -9.57
C ASP A 94 1.17 -7.34 -8.56
N VAL A 95 2.06 -7.25 -7.58
CA VAL A 95 2.03 -6.14 -6.63
C VAL A 95 2.99 -5.10 -7.16
N ASN A 96 2.45 -3.93 -7.47
CA ASN A 96 3.14 -2.85 -8.13
C ASN A 96 3.00 -1.56 -7.31
N ALA A 97 3.08 -1.64 -5.97
CA ALA A 97 2.97 -0.47 -5.09
C ALA A 97 4.33 0.25 -4.90
N ASN A 98 5.38 -0.21 -5.58
CA ASN A 98 6.71 0.42 -5.56
C ASN A 98 7.45 0.21 -6.89
N THR A 99 6.73 0.23 -8.00
CA THR A 99 7.30 0.09 -9.35
C THR A 99 8.17 1.29 -9.68
N SER A 100 9.39 1.03 -10.18
CA SER A 100 10.38 2.07 -10.44
C SER A 100 9.84 3.16 -11.37
N GLY A 101 9.90 4.41 -10.94
CA GLY A 101 9.51 5.58 -11.74
C GLY A 101 8.01 5.89 -11.76
N LEU A 102 7.14 5.04 -11.22
CA LEU A 102 5.73 5.38 -11.02
C LEU A 102 5.55 6.25 -9.77
N HIS A 103 4.52 7.08 -9.77
CA HIS A 103 4.22 7.99 -8.69
C HIS A 103 3.08 7.45 -7.83
N TYR A 104 3.31 7.45 -6.51
CA TYR A 104 2.31 7.00 -5.54
C TYR A 104 2.01 8.12 -4.56
N ASN A 105 0.74 8.31 -4.27
CA ASN A 105 0.25 9.16 -3.21
C ASN A 105 -0.23 8.30 -2.05
N TYR A 106 -0.16 8.82 -0.84
CA TYR A 106 -0.73 8.16 0.32
C TYR A 106 -1.52 9.11 1.21
N VAL A 107 -2.52 8.55 1.87
CA VAL A 107 -3.29 9.19 2.94
C VAL A 107 -3.19 8.30 4.17
N VAL A 108 -2.77 8.87 5.29
CA VAL A 108 -2.57 8.15 6.56
C VAL A 108 -3.44 8.77 7.64
N PHE A 109 -4.15 7.92 8.37
CA PHE A 109 -4.90 8.26 9.58
C PHE A 109 -4.12 7.76 10.79
N TYR A 110 -3.96 8.59 11.83
CA TYR A 110 -3.16 8.28 13.01
C TYR A 110 -3.61 9.06 14.26
#